data_AF-A0A5E4KH92-F1
#
_entry.id   AF-A0A5E4KH92-F1
#
_cell.length_a   1.000
_cell.length_b   1.000
_cell.length_c   1.000
_cell.angle_alpha   90.00
_cell.angle_beta   90.00
_cell.angle_gamma   90.00
#
_symmetry.space_group_name_H-M   'P 1'
#
loop_
_entity.id
_entity.type
_entity.pdbx_description
1 polymer ?
#
loop_
_entity_poly.entity_id
_entity_poly.type
_entity_poly.pdbx_seq_one_letter_code
_entity_poly.pdbx_strand_id
1 'polypeptide(L)'
;MITDDGELVFKTLKPGKCPRCGIDNPIDAKYCSTCGLIINKDAAKVFDEKRGGMGLEFMDIMQREPRMLEILKNFTKEAEAAQKIGGAGGKP
;
A
#
# COMPACT_ATOMS: atom_id res chain seq x y z
N MET A 1 48.14 1.36 17.86
CA MET A 1 47.08 1.09 18.85
C MET A 1 45.76 1.17 18.11
N ILE A 2 45.20 0.03 17.71
CA ILE A 2 43.85 -0.02 17.16
C ILE A 2 42.98 -0.09 18.42
N THR A 3 42.27 0.99 18.73
CA THR A 3 41.30 0.98 19.82
C THR A 3 40.17 0.04 19.45
N ASP A 4 39.70 -0.73 20.42
CA ASP A 4 38.57 -1.67 20.32
C ASP A 4 37.24 -0.95 20.00
N ASP A 5 37.15 -0.34 18.83
CA ASP A 5 35.96 0.34 18.32
C ASP A 5 34.79 -0.64 18.13
N GLY A 6 35.07 -1.95 18.12
CA GLY A 6 34.07 -3.01 18.05
C GLY A 6 33.08 -2.97 19.21
N GLU A 7 33.52 -2.68 20.43
CA GLU A 7 32.62 -2.71 21.59
C GLU A 7 31.62 -1.54 21.60
N LEU A 8 31.99 -0.39 21.01
CA LEU A 8 31.09 0.75 20.83
C LEU A 8 30.01 0.47 19.77
N VAL A 9 30.36 -0.27 18.72
CA VAL A 9 29.41 -0.67 17.67
C VAL A 9 28.34 -1.61 18.25
N PHE A 10 28.71 -2.62 19.03
CA PHE A 10 27.72 -3.53 19.64
C PHE A 10 26.81 -2.84 20.66
N LYS A 11 27.29 -1.84 21.40
CA LYS A 11 26.48 -1.09 22.39
C LYS A 11 25.42 -0.19 21.74
N THR A 12 25.63 0.22 20.50
CA THR A 12 24.72 1.15 19.78
C THR A 12 23.77 0.43 18.83
N LEU A 13 24.09 -0.79 18.39
CA LEU A 13 23.24 -1.62 17.53
C LEU A 13 22.28 -2.48 18.36
N LYS A 14 21.27 -1.86 18.99
CA LYS A 14 20.22 -2.61 19.71
C LYS A 14 19.16 -3.13 18.72
N PRO A 15 18.91 -4.46 18.63
CA PRO A 15 17.87 -5.01 17.78
C PRO A 15 16.48 -4.48 18.15
N GLY A 16 15.64 -4.24 17.14
CA GLY A 16 14.26 -3.78 17.29
C GLY A 16 13.28 -4.95 17.20
N LYS A 17 12.34 -5.04 18.15
CA LYS A 17 11.30 -6.07 18.15
C LYS A 17 10.16 -5.71 17.18
N CYS A 18 9.78 -6.63 16.30
CA CYS A 18 8.69 -6.42 15.36
C CYS A 18 7.34 -6.32 16.11
N PRO A 19 6.55 -5.24 15.91
CA PRO A 19 5.29 -5.07 16.63
C PRO A 19 4.16 -6.00 16.15
N ARG A 20 4.33 -6.66 14.99
CA ARG A 20 3.32 -7.58 14.43
C ARG A 20 3.51 -9.03 14.85
N CYS A 21 4.74 -9.52 14.84
CA CYS A 21 5.03 -10.94 15.10
C CYS A 21 5.99 -11.17 16.27
N GLY A 22 6.59 -10.12 16.82
CA GLY A 22 7.44 -10.21 18.00
C GLY A 22 8.88 -10.67 17.75
N ILE A 23 9.31 -10.96 16.52
CA ILE A 23 10.70 -11.33 16.24
C ILE A 23 11.64 -10.13 16.36
N ASP A 24 12.86 -10.35 16.87
CA ASP A 24 13.92 -9.35 16.88
C ASP A 24 14.51 -9.18 15.47
N ASN A 25 14.71 -7.93 15.07
CA ASN A 25 15.33 -7.57 13.79
C ASN A 25 16.55 -6.67 14.04
N PRO A 26 17.55 -6.68 13.14
CA PRO A 26 18.64 -5.70 13.15
C PRO A 26 18.13 -4.25 13.21
N ILE A 27 18.91 -3.35 13.79
CA ILE A 27 18.51 -1.94 13.98
C ILE A 27 18.28 -1.19 12.66
N ASP A 28 18.95 -1.60 11.60
CA ASP A 28 18.88 -1.05 10.24
C ASP A 28 17.89 -1.80 9.34
N ALA A 29 17.17 -2.79 9.88
CA ALA A 29 16.20 -3.57 9.12
C ALA A 29 15.04 -2.70 8.63
N LYS A 30 14.78 -2.74 7.32
CA LYS A 30 13.63 -2.04 6.70
C LYS A 30 12.33 -2.84 6.82
N TYR A 31 12.44 -4.17 6.78
CA TYR A 31 11.34 -5.13 6.80
C TYR A 31 11.59 -6.20 7.85
N CYS A 32 10.51 -6.73 8.42
CA CYS A 32 10.57 -7.90 9.28
C CYS A 32 10.93 -9.15 8.46
N SER A 33 11.99 -9.85 8.86
CA SER A 33 12.46 -11.08 8.20
C SER A 33 11.45 -12.23 8.23
N THR A 34 10.52 -12.22 9.18
CA THR A 34 9.54 -13.30 9.37
C THR A 34 8.19 -12.99 8.74
N CYS A 35 7.66 -11.78 8.92
CA CYS A 35 6.29 -11.44 8.51
C CYS A 35 6.20 -10.38 7.41
N GLY A 36 7.32 -9.82 6.96
CA GLY A 36 7.38 -8.83 5.88
C GLY A 36 6.85 -7.43 6.25
N LEU A 37 6.45 -7.18 7.50
CA LEU A 37 6.03 -5.84 7.93
C LEU A 37 7.17 -4.82 7.71
N ILE A 38 6.85 -3.67 7.14
CA ILE A 38 7.75 -2.52 7.07
C ILE A 38 7.90 -1.93 8.48
N ILE A 39 9.11 -1.97 9.03
CA ILE A 39 9.40 -1.52 10.41
C ILE A 39 10.24 -0.24 10.44
N ASN A 40 10.72 0.22 9.28
CA ASN A 40 11.41 1.49 9.13
C ASN A 40 10.47 2.56 8.54
N LYS A 41 10.47 3.76 9.12
CA LYS A 41 9.57 4.86 8.72
C LYS A 41 9.84 5.39 7.32
N ASP A 42 11.10 5.52 6.93
CA ASP A 42 11.46 6.02 5.60
C ASP A 42 11.13 4.99 4.52
N ALA A 43 11.34 3.71 4.81
CA ALA A 43 10.89 2.63 3.96
C ALA A 43 9.35 2.61 3.80
N ALA A 44 8.61 2.93 4.87
CA ALA A 44 7.15 3.01 4.82
C ALA A 44 6.69 4.17 3.91
N LYS A 45 7.31 5.35 4.02
CA LYS A 45 7.01 6.50 3.13
C LYS A 45 7.19 6.15 1.66
N VAL A 46 8.33 5.57 1.28
CA VAL A 46 8.63 5.19 -0.11
C VAL A 46 7.61 4.17 -0.65
N PHE A 47 7.18 3.26 0.21
CA PHE A 47 6.22 2.23 -0.17
C PHE A 47 4.80 2.77 -0.32
N ASP A 48 4.38 3.68 0.56
CA ASP A 48 3.10 4.37 0.49
C ASP A 48 3.02 5.27 -0.75
N GLU A 49 4.09 5.99 -1.10
CA GLU A 49 4.18 6.77 -2.34
C GLU A 49 3.98 5.89 -3.58
N LYS A 50 4.62 4.70 -3.61
CA LYS A 50 4.52 3.78 -4.75
C LYS A 50 3.17 3.04 -4.85
N ARG A 51 2.53 2.73 -3.73
CA ARG A 51 1.19 2.11 -3.72
C ARG A 51 0.06 3.11 -3.91
N GLY A 52 0.20 4.31 -3.36
CA GLY A 52 -0.74 5.42 -3.55
C GLY A 52 -0.70 5.99 -4.96
N GLY A 53 0.46 5.93 -5.62
CA GLY A 53 0.64 6.48 -6.97
C GLY A 53 -0.34 5.92 -7.99
N MET A 54 -0.57 4.60 -8.03
CA MET A 54 -1.38 4.02 -9.11
C MET A 54 -2.87 4.43 -9.02
N GLY A 55 -3.43 4.51 -7.81
CA GLY A 55 -4.82 4.94 -7.61
C GLY A 55 -4.99 6.45 -7.69
N LEU A 56 -4.05 7.22 -7.15
CA LEU A 56 -4.10 8.69 -7.18
C LEU A 56 -3.84 9.25 -8.58
N GLU A 57 -2.88 8.68 -9.32
CA GLU A 57 -2.65 9.07 -10.73
C GLU A 57 -3.84 8.69 -11.60
N PHE A 58 -4.43 7.51 -11.40
CA PHE A 58 -5.64 7.13 -12.11
C PHE A 58 -6.80 8.10 -11.83
N MET A 59 -6.98 8.51 -10.58
CA MET A 59 -8.02 9.49 -10.18
C MET A 59 -7.77 10.89 -10.76
N ASP A 60 -6.52 11.34 -10.84
CA ASP A 60 -6.13 12.62 -11.44
C ASP A 60 -6.33 12.61 -12.97
N ILE A 61 -5.98 11.50 -13.64
CA ILE A 61 -6.22 11.31 -15.08
C ILE A 61 -7.72 11.33 -15.40
N MET A 62 -8.55 10.66 -14.59
CA MET A 62 -10.01 10.66 -14.76
C MET A 62 -10.67 12.03 -14.62
N GLN A 63 -10.09 12.92 -13.80
CA GLN A 63 -10.62 14.28 -13.61
C GLN A 63 -10.24 15.23 -14.74
N ARG A 64 -9.10 15.00 -15.39
CA ARG A 64 -8.60 15.85 -16.49
C ARG A 64 -9.30 15.60 -17.82
N GLU A 65 -9.90 14.43 -18.00
CA GLU A 65 -10.51 14.04 -19.27
C GLU A 65 -12.06 13.93 -19.12
N PRO A 66 -12.80 15.04 -19.30
CA PRO A 66 -14.26 15.09 -19.07
C PRO A 66 -15.05 14.09 -19.92
N ARG A 67 -14.48 13.65 -21.05
CA ARG A 67 -15.04 12.61 -21.92
C ARG A 67 -15.09 11.24 -21.26
N MET A 68 -14.10 10.89 -20.43
CA MET A 68 -14.11 9.62 -19.69
C MET A 68 -15.23 9.59 -18.65
N LEU A 69 -15.44 10.70 -17.96
CA LEU A 69 -16.51 10.87 -16.98
C LEU A 69 -17.91 10.75 -17.62
N GLU A 70 -18.06 11.26 -18.84
CA GLU A 70 -19.30 11.17 -19.62
C GLU A 70 -19.58 9.73 -20.09
N ILE A 71 -18.55 9.04 -20.57
CA ILE A 71 -18.61 7.62 -20.95
C ILE A 71 -19.04 6.77 -19.76
N LEU A 72 -18.43 6.96 -18.59
CA LEU A 72 -18.80 6.27 -17.35
C LEU A 72 -20.26 6.50 -16.94
N LYS A 73 -20.74 7.76 -17.01
CA LYS A 73 -22.13 8.10 -16.72
C LYS A 73 -23.11 7.45 -17.69
N ASN A 74 -22.73 7.30 -18.96
CA ASN A 74 -23.57 6.66 -19.96
C ASN A 74 -23.64 5.15 -19.71
N PHE A 75 -22.51 4.50 -19.41
CA PHE A 75 -22.50 3.08 -19.03
C PHE A 75 -23.32 2.78 -17.77
N THR A 76 -23.27 3.65 -16.75
CA THR A 76 -24.10 3.45 -15.53
C THR A 76 -25.59 3.62 -15.82
N LYS A 77 -25.95 4.61 -16.66
CA LYS A 77 -27.35 4.82 -17.07
C LYS A 77 -27.88 3.64 -17.91
N GLU A 78 -27.05 3.09 -18.77
CA GLU A 78 -27.39 1.91 -19.57
C GLU A 78 -27.57 0.66 -18.70
N ALA A 79 -26.72 0.48 -17.68
CA ALA A 79 -26.85 -0.62 -16.71
C ALA A 79 -28.10 -0.47 -15.82
N GLU A 80 -28.41 0.76 -15.37
CA GLU A 80 -29.62 1.06 -14.60
C GLU A 80 -30.90 0.90 -15.43
N ALA A 81 -30.86 1.29 -16.71
CA ALA A 81 -31.95 1.08 -17.66
C ALA A 81 -32.17 -0.42 -17.93
N ALA A 82 -31.09 -1.19 -18.10
CA ALA A 82 -31.13 -2.64 -18.28
C ALA A 82 -31.69 -3.38 -17.04
N GLN A 83 -31.43 -2.87 -15.84
CA GLN A 83 -31.94 -3.46 -14.60
C GLN A 83 -33.45 -3.19 -14.40
N LYS A 84 -33.97 -2.06 -14.90
CA LYS A 84 -35.41 -1.74 -14.87
C LYS A 84 -36.25 -2.56 -15.86
N ILE A 85 -35.64 -3.10 -16.92
CA ILE A 85 -36.32 -3.96 -17.91
C ILE A 85 -36.20 -5.46 -17.60
N GLY A 86 -35.29 -5.88 -16.70
CA GLY A 86 -35.05 -7.29 -16.35
C GLY A 86 -35.79 -7.80 -15.11
N GLY A 87 -36.74 -7.04 -14.56
CA GLY A 87 -37.49 -7.40 -13.36
C GLY A 87 -38.60 -8.43 -13.58
N ALA A 88 -38.32 -9.57 -14.22
CA ALA A 88 -39.20 -10.74 -14.18
C ALA A 88 -38.44 -12.02 -14.55
N GLY A 89 -38.23 -12.89 -13.55
CA GLY A 89 -37.77 -14.26 -13.72
C GLY A 89 -36.28 -14.44 -13.41
N GLY A 90 -35.87 -15.35 -12.55
CA GLY A 90 -36.55 -16.35 -11.75
C GLY A 90 -35.45 -16.98 -10.89
N LYS A 91 -35.79 -17.40 -9.68
CA LYS A 91 -34.87 -18.15 -8.81
C LYS A 91 -35.37 -19.60 -8.80
N PRO A 92 -34.53 -20.62 -9.00
CA PRO A 92 -34.77 -21.90 -8.35
C PRO A 92 -34.65 -21.75 -6.83
#